data_AF-A0A943IRJ2-F1
#
_entry.id   AF-A0A943IRJ2-F1
#
_cell.length_a   1.000
_cell.length_b   1.000
_cell.length_c   1.000
_cell.angle_alpha   90.00
_cell.angle_beta   90.00
_cell.angle_gamma   90.00
#
_symmetry.space_group_name_H-M   'P 1'
#
loop_
_entity.id
_entity.type
_entity.pdbx_description
1 polymer ?
#
loop_
_entity_poly.entity_id
_entity_poly.type
_entity_poly.pdbx_seq_one_letter_code
_entity_poly.pdbx_strand_id
1 'polypeptide(L)'
;MNKPMLLIGIIIMALMGFFAVNMVTSQQTGSELDYYLLKDTTEAAMNDAIDYDFYSNNGVVRMDKEKFLESFVRRFADSVDGTRDYNIDVYDLNETPPKVSVKISSKSSSASKNNSTDITTNVDMIIESKNKTDTYTTNFTSRDNNTSSSFKSK
;
A
#
# COMPACT_ATOMS: atom_id res chain seq x y z
N MET A 1 50.25 -13.88 25.64
CA MET A 1 48.88 -14.41 25.40
C MET A 1 49.01 -15.67 24.56
N ASN A 2 48.54 -16.83 25.04
CA ASN A 2 48.76 -18.10 24.33
C ASN A 2 47.99 -18.10 23.01
N LYS A 3 48.70 -18.35 21.89
CA LYS A 3 48.13 -18.45 20.54
C LYS A 3 46.83 -19.27 20.43
N PRO A 4 46.66 -20.42 21.14
CA PRO A 4 45.38 -21.15 21.13
C PRO A 4 44.21 -20.40 21.78
N MET A 5 44.46 -19.60 22.82
CA MET A 5 43.44 -18.80 23.50
C MET A 5 42.89 -17.70 22.58
N LEU A 6 43.76 -17.07 21.78
CA LEU A 6 43.36 -16.06 20.80
C LEU A 6 42.52 -16.66 19.67
N LEU A 7 42.88 -17.86 19.20
CA LEU A 7 42.11 -18.57 18.17
C LEU A 7 40.69 -18.93 18.65
N ILE A 8 40.58 -19.43 19.89
CA ILE A 8 39.28 -19.73 20.52
C ILE A 8 38.42 -18.48 20.67
N GLY A 9 39.03 -17.35 21.05
CA GLY A 9 38.31 -16.07 21.14
C GLY A 9 37.72 -15.62 19.80
N ILE A 10 38.48 -15.77 18.70
CA ILE A 10 37.99 -15.42 17.36
C ILE A 10 36.83 -16.32 16.93
N ILE A 11 36.90 -17.63 17.21
CA ILE A 11 35.84 -18.58 16.85
C ILE A 11 34.54 -18.26 17.61
N ILE A 12 34.63 -17.97 18.91
CA ILE A 12 33.47 -17.62 19.72
C ILE A 12 32.84 -16.30 19.23
N MET A 13 33.66 -15.30 18.91
CA MET A 13 33.18 -14.03 18.35
C MET A 13 32.50 -14.22 16.99
N ALA A 14 33.04 -15.09 16.12
CA ALA A 14 32.45 -15.40 14.82
C ALA A 14 31.09 -16.11 14.96
N LEU A 15 30.98 -17.08 15.88
CA LEU A 15 29.72 -17.78 16.15
C LEU A 15 28.66 -16.86 16.75
N MET A 16 29.05 -15.98 17.68
CA MET A 16 28.13 -15.01 18.28
C MET A 16 27.67 -13.96 17.27
N GLY A 17 28.56 -13.52 16.38
CA GLY A 17 28.22 -12.65 15.24
C GLY A 17 27.23 -13.33 14.29
N PHE A 18 27.47 -14.59 13.92
CA PHE A 18 26.56 -15.34 13.05
C PHE A 18 25.18 -15.55 13.69
N PHE A 19 25.13 -15.85 14.99
CA PHE A 19 23.87 -15.96 15.73
C PHE A 19 23.10 -14.63 15.78
N ALA A 20 23.79 -13.52 16.05
CA ALA A 20 23.18 -12.19 16.08
C ALA A 20 22.58 -11.81 14.72
N VAL A 21 23.30 -12.07 13.63
CA VAL A 21 22.81 -11.80 12.26
C VAL A 21 21.56 -12.64 11.96
N ASN A 22 21.55 -13.94 12.29
CA ASN A 22 20.37 -14.78 12.09
C ASN A 22 19.15 -14.30 12.91
N MET A 23 19.37 -13.84 14.14
CA MET A 23 18.28 -13.33 14.99
C MET A 23 17.68 -12.03 14.45
N VAL A 24 18.51 -11.11 13.95
CA VAL A 24 18.04 -9.83 13.39
C VAL A 24 17.32 -10.04 12.06
N THR A 25 17.88 -10.87 11.19
CA THR A 25 17.28 -11.16 9.86
C THR A 25 15.90 -11.80 9.99
N SER A 26 15.70 -12.76 10.92
CA SER A 26 14.40 -13.41 11.14
C SER A 26 13.27 -12.45 11.54
N GLN A 27 13.58 -11.32 12.17
CA GLN A 27 12.59 -10.33 12.58
C GLN A 27 12.30 -9.30 11.47
N GLN A 28 13.33 -8.92 10.70
CA GLN A 28 13.19 -7.94 9.62
C GLN A 28 12.44 -8.51 8.40
N THR A 29 12.65 -9.78 8.08
CA THR A 29 12.01 -10.41 6.91
C THR A 29 10.48 -10.42 7.02
N GLY A 30 9.91 -10.61 8.21
CA GLY A 30 8.46 -10.61 8.41
C GLY A 30 7.82 -9.25 8.18
N SER A 31 8.46 -8.16 8.64
CA SER A 31 7.92 -6.81 8.49
C SER A 31 7.97 -6.28 7.06
N GLU A 32 9.00 -6.65 6.29
CA GLU A 32 9.12 -6.25 4.88
C GLU A 32 8.10 -6.98 4.01
N LEU A 33 7.92 -8.29 4.24
CA LEU A 33 6.90 -9.08 3.53
C LEU A 33 5.49 -8.52 3.76
N ASP A 34 5.14 -8.18 5.01
CA ASP A 34 3.85 -7.57 5.35
C ASP A 34 3.63 -6.23 4.64
N TYR A 35 4.68 -5.42 4.48
CA TYR A 35 4.61 -4.15 3.76
C TYR A 35 4.31 -4.33 2.28
N TYR A 36 5.05 -5.21 1.59
CA TYR A 36 4.79 -5.48 0.18
C TYR A 36 3.41 -6.09 -0.04
N LEU A 37 3.01 -7.01 0.84
CA LEU A 37 1.67 -7.60 0.81
C LEU A 37 0.58 -6.54 0.90
N LEU A 38 0.66 -5.66 1.91
CA LEU A 38 -0.31 -4.58 2.09
C LEU A 38 -0.31 -3.62 0.91
N LYS A 39 0.87 -3.24 0.44
CA LYS A 39 1.00 -2.32 -0.70
C LYS A 39 0.34 -2.90 -1.95
N ASP A 40 0.72 -4.11 -2.35
CA ASP A 40 0.29 -4.68 -3.62
C ASP A 40 -1.20 -5.05 -3.60
N THR A 41 -1.71 -5.54 -2.46
CA THR A 41 -3.14 -5.80 -2.28
C THR A 41 -3.97 -4.51 -2.33
N THR A 42 -3.49 -3.44 -1.68
CA THR A 42 -4.17 -2.14 -1.69
C THR A 42 -4.12 -1.49 -3.07
N GLU A 43 -2.98 -1.56 -3.77
CA GLU A 43 -2.82 -1.00 -5.14
C GLU A 43 -3.76 -1.69 -6.13
N ALA A 44 -3.79 -3.02 -6.08
CA ALA A 44 -4.68 -3.80 -6.92
C ALA A 44 -6.15 -3.48 -6.58
N ALA A 45 -6.52 -3.44 -5.29
CA ALA A 45 -7.89 -3.17 -4.86
C ALA A 45 -8.37 -1.78 -5.27
N MET A 46 -7.49 -0.77 -5.19
CA MET A 46 -7.79 0.58 -5.68
C MET A 46 -8.01 0.59 -7.19
N ASN A 47 -7.20 -0.14 -7.97
CA ASN A 47 -7.36 -0.22 -9.42
C ASN A 47 -8.69 -0.87 -9.84
N ASP A 48 -9.12 -1.93 -9.16
CA ASP A 48 -10.42 -2.57 -9.41
C ASP A 48 -11.62 -1.65 -9.08
N ALA A 49 -11.42 -0.77 -8.10
CA ALA A 49 -12.46 0.10 -7.58
C ALA A 49 -12.63 1.40 -8.37
N ILE A 50 -11.80 1.64 -9.40
CA ILE A 50 -11.93 2.79 -10.30
C ILE A 50 -13.23 2.68 -11.11
N ASP A 51 -13.98 3.78 -11.14
CA ASP A 51 -15.14 3.93 -12.02
C ASP A 51 -14.69 4.51 -13.37
N TYR A 52 -14.48 3.61 -14.34
CA TYR A 52 -14.09 3.97 -15.69
C TYR A 52 -15.21 4.67 -16.48
N ASP A 53 -16.48 4.37 -16.17
CA ASP A 53 -17.62 4.98 -16.86
C ASP A 53 -17.73 6.45 -16.45
N PHE A 54 -17.55 6.74 -15.16
CA PHE A 54 -17.50 8.12 -14.66
C PHE A 54 -16.30 8.88 -15.22
N TYR A 55 -15.12 8.23 -15.28
CA TYR A 55 -13.94 8.84 -15.87
C TYR A 55 -14.14 9.18 -17.35
N SER A 56 -14.75 8.30 -18.13
CA SER A 56 -14.99 8.53 -19.56
C SER A 56 -15.98 9.67 -19.82
N ASN A 57 -16.99 9.84 -18.97
CA ASN A 57 -18.04 10.84 -19.16
C ASN A 57 -17.67 12.21 -18.59
N ASN A 58 -16.98 12.25 -17.45
CA ASN A 58 -16.77 13.46 -16.67
C ASN A 58 -15.29 13.88 -16.58
N GLY A 59 -14.34 13.06 -17.06
CA GLY A 59 -12.91 13.37 -17.07
C GLY A 59 -12.21 13.31 -15.70
N VAL A 60 -12.97 13.03 -14.62
CA VAL A 60 -12.47 12.99 -13.24
C VAL A 60 -12.33 11.54 -12.78
N VAL A 61 -11.18 11.21 -12.20
CA VAL A 61 -10.97 9.88 -11.60
C VAL A 61 -11.69 9.82 -10.27
N ARG A 62 -12.53 8.79 -10.11
CA ARG A 62 -13.27 8.47 -8.89
C ARG A 62 -13.11 6.98 -8.60
N MET A 63 -13.09 6.66 -7.31
CA MET A 63 -13.11 5.27 -6.82
C MET A 63 -14.38 5.01 -6.01
N ASP A 64 -14.94 3.80 -6.12
CA ASP A 64 -16.02 3.35 -5.24
C ASP A 64 -15.45 2.75 -3.94
N LYS A 65 -15.89 3.28 -2.79
CA LYS A 65 -15.41 2.83 -1.46
C LYS A 65 -15.80 1.40 -1.14
N GLU A 66 -17.01 0.99 -1.50
CA GLU A 66 -17.54 -0.34 -1.17
C GLU A 66 -16.82 -1.40 -2.00
N LYS A 67 -16.66 -1.13 -3.31
CA LYS A 67 -15.91 -2.00 -4.22
C LYS A 67 -14.44 -2.12 -3.84
N PHE A 68 -13.83 -1.02 -3.36
CA PHE A 68 -12.49 -1.03 -2.80
C PHE A 68 -12.41 -1.96 -1.59
N LEU A 69 -13.28 -1.76 -0.59
CA LEU A 69 -13.25 -2.52 0.65
C LEU A 69 -13.47 -4.02 0.40
N GLU A 70 -14.41 -4.38 -0.47
CA GLU A 70 -14.66 -5.77 -0.86
C GLU A 70 -13.43 -6.41 -1.52
N SER A 71 -12.88 -5.76 -2.56
CA SER A 71 -11.74 -6.30 -3.28
C SER A 71 -10.49 -6.36 -2.39
N PHE A 72 -10.29 -5.35 -1.53
CA PHE A 72 -9.19 -5.30 -0.58
C PHE A 72 -9.26 -6.43 0.44
N VAL A 73 -10.37 -6.57 1.16
CA VAL A 73 -10.51 -7.60 2.19
C VAL A 73 -10.39 -8.99 1.58
N ARG A 74 -10.99 -9.24 0.40
CA ARG A 74 -10.85 -10.51 -0.32
C ARG A 74 -9.40 -10.80 -0.68
N ARG A 75 -8.72 -9.87 -1.36
CA ARG A 75 -7.33 -10.07 -1.79
C ARG A 75 -6.38 -10.18 -0.61
N PHE A 76 -6.57 -9.40 0.44
CA PHE A 76 -5.74 -9.48 1.64
C PHE A 76 -5.92 -10.84 2.33
N ALA A 77 -7.16 -11.31 2.49
CA ALA A 77 -7.46 -12.62 3.07
C ALA A 77 -6.88 -13.78 2.25
N ASP A 78 -6.95 -13.72 0.91
CA ASP A 78 -6.35 -14.74 0.03
C ASP A 78 -4.81 -14.71 0.04
N SER A 79 -4.20 -13.58 0.41
CA SER A 79 -2.75 -13.38 0.36
C SER A 79 -2.03 -13.72 1.67
N VAL A 80 -2.76 -13.81 2.79
CA VAL A 80 -2.18 -14.19 4.09
C VAL A 80 -2.15 -15.71 4.24
N ASP A 81 -1.09 -16.22 4.88
CA ASP A 81 -0.85 -17.65 5.04
C ASP A 81 -1.63 -18.29 6.20
N GLY A 82 -2.41 -17.50 6.96
CA GLY A 82 -3.18 -17.94 8.12
C GLY A 82 -2.35 -18.25 9.37
N THR A 83 -1.04 -17.99 9.36
CA THR A 83 -0.13 -18.27 10.49
C THR A 83 -0.18 -17.17 11.55
N ARG A 84 -0.61 -15.96 11.18
CA ARG A 84 -0.61 -14.76 12.03
C ARG A 84 -1.98 -14.11 12.06
N ASP A 85 -2.33 -13.56 13.22
CA ASP A 85 -3.50 -12.71 13.38
C ASP A 85 -3.18 -11.30 12.88
N TYR A 86 -3.94 -10.85 11.88
CA TYR A 86 -3.87 -9.50 11.33
C TYR A 86 -5.12 -8.71 11.72
N ASN A 87 -4.91 -7.50 12.23
CA ASN A 87 -5.96 -6.50 12.42
C ASN A 87 -5.84 -5.42 11.34
N ILE A 88 -6.95 -5.15 10.64
CA ILE A 88 -7.03 -4.20 9.52
C ILE A 88 -7.78 -2.96 10.01
N ASP A 89 -7.11 -1.81 9.97
CA ASP A 89 -7.69 -0.50 10.27
C ASP A 89 -7.64 0.37 9.00
N VAL A 90 -8.79 0.85 8.54
CA VAL A 90 -8.87 1.83 7.43
C VAL A 90 -9.04 3.22 8.01
N TYR A 91 -8.05 4.08 7.85
CA TYR A 91 -8.01 5.41 8.47
C TYR A 91 -8.68 6.49 7.63
N ASP A 92 -8.41 6.46 6.33
CA ASP A 92 -8.92 7.45 5.39
C ASP A 92 -9.30 6.73 4.11
N LEU A 93 -10.51 7.01 3.63
CA LEU A 93 -11.06 6.43 2.42
C LEU A 93 -11.93 7.48 1.75
N ASN A 94 -11.41 8.03 0.66
CA ASN A 94 -12.05 9.07 -0.11
C ASN A 94 -12.20 8.67 -1.58
N GLU A 95 -13.32 9.05 -2.20
CA GLU A 95 -13.62 8.71 -3.60
C GLU A 95 -13.01 9.70 -4.58
N THR A 96 -13.03 10.98 -4.21
CA THR A 96 -12.60 12.10 -5.06
C THR A 96 -11.87 13.15 -4.23
N PRO A 97 -10.53 13.29 -4.32
CA PRO A 97 -9.63 12.40 -5.06
C PRO A 97 -9.60 10.99 -4.43
N PRO A 98 -9.38 9.94 -5.24
CA PRO A 98 -9.29 8.57 -4.77
C PRO A 98 -8.06 8.40 -3.87
N LYS A 99 -8.29 8.39 -2.55
CA LYS A 99 -7.27 8.28 -1.51
C LYS A 99 -7.64 7.16 -0.56
N VAL A 100 -6.63 6.38 -0.18
CA VAL A 100 -6.76 5.30 0.81
C VAL A 100 -5.58 5.36 1.77
N SER A 101 -5.87 5.19 3.06
CA SER A 101 -4.89 4.94 4.12
C SER A 101 -5.30 3.67 4.86
N VAL A 102 -4.49 2.61 4.76
CA VAL A 102 -4.72 1.34 5.45
C VAL A 102 -3.55 1.04 6.36
N LYS A 103 -3.87 0.56 7.56
CA LYS A 103 -2.92 0.02 8.51
C LYS A 103 -3.24 -1.42 8.81
N ILE A 104 -2.20 -2.24 8.86
CA ILE A 104 -2.27 -3.58 9.42
C ILE A 104 -1.43 -3.64 10.68
N SER A 105 -1.97 -4.28 11.71
CA SER A 105 -1.26 -4.59 12.94
C SER A 105 -1.24 -6.10 13.09
N SER A 106 -0.06 -6.67 13.32
CA SER A 106 0.13 -8.11 13.39
C SER A 106 1.00 -8.47 14.59
N LYS A 107 0.64 -9.57 15.25
CA LYS A 107 1.41 -10.09 16.39
C LYS A 107 2.40 -11.11 15.85
N SER A 108 3.69 -10.80 15.93
CA SER A 108 4.73 -11.77 15.62
C SER A 108 5.17 -12.47 16.90
N SER A 109 5.06 -13.80 16.94
CA SER A 109 5.60 -14.61 18.02
C SER A 109 7.12 -14.61 17.90
N SER A 110 7.79 -13.74 18.67
CA SER A 110 9.25 -13.79 18.78
C SER A 110 9.68 -15.10 19.45
N ALA A 111 10.87 -15.61 19.10
CA ALA A 111 11.43 -16.86 19.63
C ALA A 111 11.60 -16.88 21.17
N SER A 112 11.38 -15.74 21.85
CA SER A 112 11.30 -15.66 23.30
C SER A 112 9.83 -15.75 23.73
N LYS A 113 9.43 -16.90 24.29
CA LYS A 113 8.06 -17.34 24.67
C LYS A 113 7.16 -16.34 25.43
N ASN A 114 7.67 -15.17 25.84
CA ASN A 114 6.97 -14.17 26.64
C ASN A 114 6.99 -12.74 26.07
N ASN A 115 7.57 -12.49 24.89
CA ASN A 115 7.52 -11.18 24.23
C ASN A 115 6.83 -11.31 22.86
N SER A 116 5.56 -10.91 22.80
CA SER A 116 4.89 -10.61 21.54
C SER A 116 5.37 -9.26 21.03
N THR A 117 5.87 -9.20 19.82
CA THR A 117 6.20 -7.92 19.16
C THR A 117 5.03 -7.56 18.26
N ASP A 118 4.40 -6.43 18.56
CA ASP A 118 3.35 -5.86 17.72
C ASP A 118 4.02 -5.13 16.56
N ILE A 119 3.86 -5.66 15.35
CA ILE A 119 4.36 -5.06 14.12
C ILE A 119 3.19 -4.29 13.50
N THR A 120 3.41 -3.01 13.22
CA THR A 120 2.42 -2.15 12.60
C THR A 120 2.96 -1.61 11.29
N THR A 121 2.20 -1.82 10.22
CA THR A 121 2.57 -1.39 8.87
C THR A 121 1.43 -0.54 8.31
N ASN A 122 1.78 0.61 7.73
CA ASN A 122 0.82 1.56 7.17
C ASN A 122 1.18 1.83 5.72
N VAL A 123 0.16 1.98 4.87
CA VAL A 123 0.30 2.37 3.47
C VAL A 123 -0.74 3.44 3.15
N ASP A 124 -0.25 4.55 2.59
CA ASP A 124 -1.06 5.63 2.05
C ASP A 124 -0.91 5.64 0.53
N MET A 125 -2.03 5.64 -0.19
CA MET A 125 -2.05 5.69 -1.65
C MET A 125 -3.10 6.65 -2.18
N ILE A 126 -2.75 7.29 -3.29
CA ILE A 126 -3.59 8.22 -4.04
C ILE A 126 -3.47 7.85 -5.51
N ILE A 127 -4.59 7.75 -6.21
CA ILE A 127 -4.59 7.60 -7.67
C ILE A 127 -4.69 8.98 -8.31
N GLU A 128 -3.77 9.24 -9.24
CA GLU A 128 -3.73 10.48 -10.00
C GLU A 128 -3.79 10.19 -11.51
N SER A 129 -4.49 11.07 -12.23
CA SER A 129 -4.46 11.08 -13.69
C SER A 129 -3.23 11.85 -14.17
N LYS A 130 -2.57 11.37 -15.23
CA LYS A 130 -1.45 12.10 -15.88
C LYS A 130 -1.89 13.39 -16.58
N ASN A 131 -3.19 13.54 -16.83
CA ASN A 131 -3.73 14.69 -17.55
C ASN A 131 -3.76 15.93 -16.64
N LYS A 132 -2.99 16.97 -17.02
CA LYS A 132 -2.96 18.26 -16.33
C LYS A 132 -4.18 19.14 -16.63
N THR A 133 -4.93 18.81 -17.68
CA THR A 133 -6.10 19.52 -18.18
C THR A 133 -7.16 18.52 -18.60
N ASP A 134 -8.40 18.76 -18.19
CA ASP A 134 -9.54 17.94 -18.58
C ASP A 134 -9.99 18.33 -19.99
N THR A 135 -9.74 17.45 -20.97
CA THR A 135 -10.10 17.67 -22.37
C THR A 135 -11.59 17.89 -22.57
N TYR A 136 -12.45 17.37 -21.69
CA TYR A 136 -13.89 17.57 -21.80
C TYR A 136 -14.26 19.02 -21.45
N THR A 137 -13.80 19.56 -20.31
CA THR A 137 -14.07 20.96 -19.94
C THR A 137 -13.51 21.97 -20.93
N THR A 138 -12.33 21.72 -21.52
CA THR A 138 -11.75 22.61 -22.55
C THR A 138 -12.54 22.57 -23.86
N ASN A 139 -13.12 21.42 -24.21
CA ASN A 139 -13.92 21.27 -25.43
C ASN A 139 -15.33 21.85 -25.28
N PHE A 140 -15.96 21.74 -24.11
CA PHE A 140 -17.24 22.40 -23.83
C PHE A 140 -17.11 23.93 -23.89
N THR A 141 -16.12 24.50 -23.21
CA THR A 141 -15.85 25.94 -23.26
C THR A 141 -15.50 26.43 -24.67
N SER A 142 -14.82 25.61 -25.47
CA SER A 142 -14.48 25.96 -26.87
C SER A 142 -15.67 25.85 -27.85
N ARG A 143 -16.63 24.94 -27.60
CA ARG A 143 -17.86 24.85 -28.42
C ARG A 143 -18.79 26.04 -28.19
N ASP A 144 -18.98 26.43 -26.93
CA ASP A 144 -19.90 27.53 -26.58
C ASP A 144 -19.42 28.89 -27.11
N ASN A 145 -18.09 29.09 -27.18
CA ASN A 145 -17.49 30.29 -27.77
C ASN A 145 -17.72 30.39 -29.29
N ASN A 146 -17.84 29.27 -30.00
CA ASN A 146 -18.09 29.26 -31.46
C ASN A 146 -19.58 29.37 -31.82
N THR A 147 -20.50 28.99 -30.93
CA THR A 147 -21.94 29.11 -31.18
C THR A 147 -22.50 30.49 -30.83
N SER A 148 -21.86 31.26 -29.93
CA SER A 148 -22.30 32.62 -29.61
C SER A 148 -21.90 33.66 -30.67
N SER A 149 -20.82 33.41 -31.42
CA SER A 149 -20.34 34.31 -32.49
C SER A 149 -21.20 34.22 -33.77
N SER A 150 -21.92 33.11 -33.98
CA SER A 150 -22.77 32.93 -35.17
C SER A 150 -24.17 33.55 -35.03
N PHE A 151 -24.62 33.91 -33.82
CA PHE A 151 -25.94 34.53 -33.60
C PHE A 151 -25.92 36.06 -33.75
N LYS A 152 -24.73 36.66 -33.93
CA LYS A 152 -24.56 38.12 -34.02
C LYS A 152 -24.51 38.68 -35.45
N SER A 153 -24.88 37.89 -36.45
CA SER A 153 -24.92 38.30 -37.86
C SER A 153 -26.30 38.00 -38.46
N LYS A 154 -27.25 38.90 -38.23
CA LYS A 154 -28.34 39.24 -39.16
C LYS A 154 -29.02 40.52 -38.74
#